data_AF-A0ABD1Q0H2-F1
#
_entry.id   AF-A0ABD1Q0H2-F1
#
_cell.length_a   1.000
_cell.length_b   1.000
_cell.length_c   1.000
_cell.angle_alpha   90.00
_cell.angle_beta   90.00
_cell.angle_gamma   90.00
#
_symmetry.space_group_name_H-M   'P 1'
#
loop_
_entity.id
_entity.type
_entity.pdbx_description
1 polymer ?
#
loop_
_entity_poly.entity_id
_entity_poly.type
_entity_poly.pdbx_seq_one_letter_code
_entity_poly.pdbx_strand_id
1 'polypeptide(L)'
;MFQTPNNDGLYLGSLKELETLENFDTRVCNVGDLGEMKKLRHLSSTVDGNLEDLKQIVHYMNTTSDHANFLRPLITVKNIDCFTEERHSVFRKLINCQILHTLYMDGHLGQIPPHYLITSSLTEIVLIGSQLKEDPMTTLDKLPEIAGTRIARRRICGEENEMLCTWFPGT
;
A
#
# COMPACT_ATOMS: atom_id res chain seq x y z
N MET A 1 -11.26 -19.22 -7.99
CA MET A 1 -11.11 -18.79 -6.60
C MET A 1 -10.62 -20.00 -5.82
N PHE A 2 -9.39 -19.96 -5.29
CA PHE A 2 -8.86 -21.08 -4.50
C PHE A 2 -9.46 -20.99 -3.10
N GLN A 3 -10.41 -21.87 -2.79
CA GLN A 3 -10.96 -22.01 -1.45
C GLN A 3 -10.27 -23.19 -0.79
N THR A 4 -9.74 -22.97 0.41
CA THR A 4 -9.25 -24.04 1.26
C THR A 4 -10.45 -24.84 1.82
N PRO A 5 -10.30 -26.14 2.09
CA PRO A 5 -11.41 -27.01 2.50
C PRO A 5 -12.12 -26.58 3.80
N ASN A 6 -11.46 -25.77 4.64
CA ASN A 6 -11.97 -25.37 5.95
C ASN A 6 -12.46 -23.92 6.02
N ASN A 7 -12.44 -23.16 4.91
CA ASN A 7 -12.67 -21.71 4.91
C ASN A 7 -11.64 -20.91 5.75
N ASP A 8 -10.61 -21.58 6.27
CA ASP A 8 -9.44 -20.98 6.90
C ASP A 8 -8.46 -20.59 5.78
N GLY A 9 -8.01 -19.34 5.73
CA GLY A 9 -7.02 -18.90 4.74
C GLY A 9 -5.79 -19.81 4.66
N LEU A 10 -5.07 -19.75 3.55
CA LEU A 10 -3.79 -20.43 3.35
C LEU A 10 -2.84 -20.08 4.51
N TYR A 11 -2.48 -21.10 5.30
CA TYR A 11 -1.56 -20.95 6.41
C TYR A 11 -0.11 -20.91 5.91
N LEU A 12 0.56 -19.78 6.13
CA LEU A 12 1.96 -19.56 5.73
C LEU A 12 2.92 -19.46 6.92
N GLY A 13 2.43 -19.56 8.16
CA GLY A 13 3.23 -19.34 9.38
C GLY A 13 4.36 -20.37 9.61
N SER A 14 4.40 -21.47 8.85
CA SER A 14 5.51 -22.43 8.89
C SER A 14 6.76 -21.97 8.12
N LEU A 15 6.64 -20.98 7.22
CA LEU A 15 7.69 -20.52 6.31
C LEU A 15 8.63 -19.48 6.95
N LYS A 16 9.24 -19.82 8.08
CA LYS A 16 10.06 -18.89 8.91
C LYS A 16 11.32 -18.36 8.22
N GLU A 17 11.80 -19.09 7.22
CA GLU A 17 13.02 -18.79 6.45
C GLU A 17 12.75 -18.00 5.17
N LEU A 18 11.49 -17.66 4.89
CA LEU A 18 11.09 -16.98 3.65
C LEU A 18 11.59 -15.53 3.65
N GLU A 19 12.34 -15.16 2.61
CA GLU A 19 12.83 -13.79 2.42
C GLU A 19 11.96 -12.97 1.45
N THR A 20 11.26 -13.62 0.52
CA THR A 20 10.45 -12.98 -0.52
C THR A 20 9.07 -13.61 -0.56
N LEU A 21 8.04 -12.78 -0.41
CA LEU A 21 6.64 -13.19 -0.53
C LEU A 21 5.94 -12.30 -1.54
N GLU A 22 5.60 -12.88 -2.68
CA GLU A 22 4.88 -12.20 -3.74
C GLU A 22 3.42 -12.68 -3.82
N ASN A 23 2.56 -11.83 -4.39
CA ASN A 23 1.14 -12.15 -4.63
C ASN A 23 0.38 -12.57 -3.35
N PHE A 24 0.74 -12.00 -2.21
CA PHE A 24 0.02 -12.23 -0.96
C PHE A 24 -1.37 -11.57 -1.03
N ASP A 25 -2.43 -12.36 -1.17
CA ASP A 25 -3.81 -11.85 -1.28
C ASP A 25 -4.55 -12.10 0.02
N THR A 26 -5.03 -11.05 0.69
CA THR A 26 -5.70 -11.20 2.00
C THR A 26 -7.03 -11.94 1.93
N ARG A 27 -7.62 -12.11 0.72
CA ARG A 27 -8.80 -12.95 0.52
C ARG A 27 -8.49 -14.44 0.65
N VAL A 28 -7.22 -14.81 0.48
CA VAL A 28 -6.77 -16.21 0.48
C VAL A 28 -5.85 -16.47 1.66
N CYS A 29 -4.99 -15.54 2.05
CA CYS A 29 -3.97 -15.72 3.07
C CYS A 29 -4.30 -14.94 4.35
N ASN A 30 -3.91 -15.48 5.50
CA ASN A 30 -4.09 -14.81 6.78
C ASN A 30 -2.94 -13.82 7.03
N VAL A 31 -3.26 -12.53 7.25
CA VAL A 31 -2.28 -11.48 7.55
C VAL A 31 -1.48 -11.77 8.83
N GLY A 32 -2.08 -12.47 9.80
CA GLY A 32 -1.40 -12.87 11.04
C GLY A 32 -0.16 -13.73 10.81
N ASP A 33 -0.10 -14.50 9.73
CA ASP A 33 1.04 -15.37 9.41
C ASP A 33 2.30 -14.58 9.03
N LEU A 34 2.15 -13.32 8.59
CA LEU A 34 3.30 -12.46 8.26
C LEU A 34 4.20 -12.21 9.48
N GLY A 35 3.62 -12.23 10.69
CA GLY A 35 4.38 -12.07 11.94
C GLY A 35 5.38 -13.20 12.23
N GLU A 36 5.17 -14.39 11.64
CA GLU A 36 6.07 -15.53 11.79
C GLU A 36 7.29 -15.46 10.86
N MET A 37 7.22 -14.65 9.79
CA MET A 37 8.24 -14.55 8.73
C MET A 37 9.30 -13.50 9.08
N LYS A 38 10.15 -13.81 10.06
CA LYS A 38 11.16 -12.87 10.58
C LYS A 38 12.28 -12.52 9.61
N LYS A 39 12.48 -13.31 8.55
CA LYS A 39 13.50 -13.09 7.51
C LYS A 39 12.96 -12.37 6.27
N LEU A 40 11.70 -11.96 6.28
CA LEU A 40 11.07 -11.33 5.13
C LEU A 40 11.72 -9.98 4.80
N ARG A 41 12.09 -9.81 3.53
CA ARG A 41 12.73 -8.61 2.97
C ARG A 41 11.90 -7.99 1.85
N HIS A 42 11.15 -8.81 1.12
CA HIS A 42 10.25 -8.35 0.08
C HIS A 42 8.84 -8.89 0.32
N LEU A 43 7.85 -8.00 0.28
CA LEU A 43 6.44 -8.32 0.43
C LEU A 43 5.66 -7.61 -0.67
N SER A 44 4.93 -8.35 -1.49
CA SER A 44 3.91 -7.81 -2.38
C SER A 44 2.54 -8.32 -1.95
N SER A 45 1.72 -7.43 -1.41
CA SER A 45 0.40 -7.76 -0.84
C SER A 45 -0.73 -7.06 -1.59
N THR A 46 -1.87 -7.73 -1.73
CA THR A 46 -3.12 -7.21 -2.27
C THR A 46 -4.22 -7.32 -1.23
N VAL A 47 -4.86 -6.18 -0.92
CA VAL A 47 -6.06 -6.08 -0.10
C VAL A 47 -7.22 -5.64 -1.00
N ASP A 48 -8.32 -6.38 -0.97
CA ASP A 48 -9.46 -6.14 -1.86
C ASP A 48 -10.76 -5.98 -1.05
N GLY A 49 -11.25 -4.74 -0.95
CA GLY A 49 -12.53 -4.37 -0.34
C GLY A 49 -12.64 -4.56 1.18
N ASN A 50 -11.69 -5.24 1.83
CA ASN A 50 -11.74 -5.55 3.25
C ASN A 50 -10.90 -4.55 4.09
N LEU A 51 -11.60 -3.67 4.82
CA LEU A 51 -10.97 -2.68 5.68
C LEU A 51 -10.23 -3.31 6.88
N GLU A 52 -10.71 -4.44 7.40
CA GLU A 52 -10.08 -5.11 8.54
C GLU A 52 -8.75 -5.74 8.15
N ASP A 53 -8.67 -6.34 6.97
CA ASP A 53 -7.42 -6.85 6.41
C ASP A 53 -6.42 -5.71 6.20
N LEU A 54 -6.89 -4.54 5.71
CA LEU A 54 -6.04 -3.37 5.57
C LEU A 54 -5.51 -2.89 6.93
N LYS A 55 -6.35 -2.86 7.97
CA LYS A 55 -5.93 -2.52 9.34
C LYS A 55 -4.87 -3.50 9.85
N GLN A 56 -5.02 -4.79 9.58
CA GLN A 56 -4.04 -5.80 9.97
C GLN A 56 -2.70 -5.62 9.22
N ILE A 57 -2.73 -5.32 7.92
CA ILE A 57 -1.53 -5.02 7.14
C ILE A 57 -0.82 -3.77 7.69
N VAL A 58 -1.56 -2.70 7.97
CA VAL A 58 -1.02 -1.49 8.60
C VAL A 58 -0.43 -1.79 9.97
N HIS A 59 -1.11 -2.62 10.77
CA HIS A 59 -0.61 -3.04 12.08
C HIS A 59 0.70 -3.81 11.96
N TYR A 60 0.76 -4.81 11.08
CA TYR A 60 1.97 -5.58 10.78
C TYR A 60 3.14 -4.68 10.37
N MET A 61 2.91 -3.72 9.47
CA MET A 61 3.98 -2.82 9.01
C MET A 61 4.49 -1.91 10.14
N ASN A 62 3.61 -1.44 11.02
CA ASN A 62 3.99 -0.61 12.17
C ASN A 62 4.70 -1.38 13.29
N THR A 63 4.45 -2.68 13.45
CA THR A 63 5.19 -3.50 14.42
C THR A 63 6.53 -4.00 13.87
N THR A 64 6.61 -4.14 12.54
CA THR A 64 7.82 -4.61 11.84
C THR A 64 8.85 -3.49 11.63
N SER A 65 8.43 -2.22 11.66
CA SER A 65 9.32 -1.07 11.48
C SER A 65 10.46 -0.98 12.49
N ASP A 66 10.29 -1.54 13.70
CA ASP A 66 11.33 -1.50 14.74
C ASP A 66 12.50 -2.47 14.47
N HIS A 67 12.32 -3.45 13.58
CA HIS A 67 13.30 -4.54 13.37
C HIS A 67 13.70 -4.73 11.90
N ALA A 68 12.97 -4.15 10.95
CA ALA A 68 13.09 -4.47 9.53
C ALA A 68 13.55 -3.30 8.67
N ASN A 69 14.79 -2.84 8.90
CA ASN A 69 15.45 -1.82 8.06
C ASN A 69 15.55 -2.19 6.56
N PHE A 70 15.21 -3.42 6.18
CA PHE A 70 15.34 -3.94 4.81
C PHE A 70 14.02 -4.42 4.19
N LEU A 71 12.90 -4.42 4.94
CA LEU A 71 11.63 -4.83 4.36
C LEU A 71 11.12 -3.71 3.44
N ARG A 72 10.83 -4.07 2.17
CA ARG A 72 10.24 -3.16 1.18
C ARG A 72 8.87 -3.69 0.74
N PRO A 73 7.78 -3.31 1.43
CA PRO A 73 6.43 -3.68 1.06
C PRO A 73 5.95 -2.91 -0.17
N LEU A 74 5.36 -3.65 -1.09
CA LEU A 74 4.46 -3.18 -2.13
C LEU A 74 3.05 -3.56 -1.71
N ILE A 75 2.21 -2.56 -1.46
CA ILE A 75 0.83 -2.76 -1.04
C ILE A 75 -0.09 -2.32 -2.17
N THR A 76 -0.95 -3.23 -2.63
CA THR A 76 -2.04 -2.94 -3.56
C THR A 76 -3.35 -2.96 -2.82
N VAL A 77 -4.09 -1.86 -2.85
CA VAL A 77 -5.41 -1.71 -2.26
C VAL A 77 -6.43 -1.53 -3.38
N LYS A 78 -7.44 -2.39 -3.43
CA LYS A 78 -8.51 -2.34 -4.43
C LYS A 78 -9.86 -2.23 -3.74
N ASN A 79 -10.82 -1.59 -4.40
CA ASN A 79 -12.21 -1.51 -3.95
C ASN A 79 -12.37 -0.95 -2.52
N ILE A 80 -11.44 -0.10 -2.08
CA ILE A 80 -11.54 0.63 -0.81
C ILE A 80 -11.66 2.12 -1.11
N ASP A 81 -12.80 2.70 -0.74
CA ASP A 81 -13.01 4.14 -0.71
C ASP A 81 -12.62 4.75 0.65
N CYS A 82 -12.54 6.07 0.69
CA CYS A 82 -12.37 6.88 1.89
C CYS A 82 -13.57 7.81 2.11
N PHE A 83 -14.82 7.35 1.91
CA PHE A 83 -16.00 8.19 2.17
C PHE A 83 -16.23 8.47 3.67
N THR A 84 -15.68 7.62 4.54
CA THR A 84 -15.80 7.77 6.01
C THR A 84 -14.46 8.13 6.64
N GLU A 85 -14.50 8.88 7.75
CA GLU A 85 -13.29 9.23 8.51
C GLU A 85 -12.53 8.01 9.03
N GLU A 86 -13.21 6.89 9.29
CA GLU A 86 -12.55 5.65 9.68
C GLU A 86 -11.66 5.13 8.55
N ARG A 87 -12.19 5.03 7.32
CA ARG A 87 -11.46 4.57 6.14
C ARG A 87 -10.31 5.53 5.79
N HIS A 88 -10.60 6.83 5.84
CA HIS A 88 -9.58 7.87 5.67
C HIS A 88 -8.47 7.79 6.73
N SER A 89 -8.81 7.46 7.97
CA SER A 89 -7.85 7.27 9.06
C SER A 89 -6.94 6.08 8.84
N VAL A 90 -7.48 4.95 8.36
CA VAL A 90 -6.67 3.78 7.99
C VAL A 90 -5.73 4.10 6.85
N PHE A 91 -6.18 4.83 5.82
CA PHE A 91 -5.31 5.29 4.74
C PHE A 91 -4.20 6.22 5.25
N ARG A 92 -4.52 7.18 6.13
CA ARG A 92 -3.52 8.06 6.77
C ARG A 92 -2.47 7.26 7.52
N LYS A 93 -2.86 6.19 8.22
CA LYS A 93 -1.92 5.31 8.91
C LYS A 93 -1.06 4.51 7.93
N LEU A 94 -1.67 3.97 6.86
CA LEU A 94 -0.98 3.24 5.81
C LEU A 94 0.13 4.07 5.17
N ILE A 95 -0.19 5.27 4.70
CA ILE A 95 0.77 6.14 4.01
C ILE A 95 1.83 6.73 4.95
N ASN A 96 1.60 6.69 6.27
CA ASN A 96 2.56 7.13 7.29
C ASN A 96 3.55 6.01 7.70
N CYS A 97 3.30 4.75 7.32
CA CYS A 97 4.15 3.63 7.70
C CYS A 97 5.60 3.82 7.18
N GLN A 98 6.57 3.79 8.09
CA GLN A 98 7.99 4.12 7.80
C GLN A 98 8.72 3.12 6.90
N ILE A 99 8.14 1.93 6.70
CA ILE A 99 8.69 0.91 5.82
C ILE A 99 7.98 0.82 4.47
N LEU A 100 6.83 1.50 4.29
CA LEU A 100 6.04 1.39 3.06
C LEU A 100 6.79 1.98 1.88
N HIS A 101 7.12 1.12 0.91
CA HIS A 101 7.95 1.51 -0.22
C HIS A 101 7.12 1.86 -1.46
N THR A 102 6.08 1.07 -1.74
CA THR A 102 5.27 1.20 -2.93
C THR A 102 3.79 1.02 -2.60
N LEU A 103 2.94 1.93 -3.07
CA LEU A 103 1.49 1.91 -2.85
C LEU A 103 0.73 2.02 -4.17
N TYR A 104 -0.10 1.02 -4.46
CA TYR A 104 -1.12 1.07 -5.51
C TYR A 104 -2.48 1.13 -4.83
N MET A 105 -3.30 2.12 -5.15
CA MET A 105 -4.65 2.26 -4.60
C MET A 105 -5.66 2.53 -5.71
N ASP A 106 -6.71 1.74 -5.73
CA ASP A 106 -7.88 1.89 -6.59
C ASP A 106 -9.13 2.13 -5.74
N GLY A 107 -9.71 3.32 -5.86
CA GLY A 107 -10.90 3.75 -5.13
C GLY A 107 -10.90 5.24 -4.78
N HIS A 108 -12.06 5.74 -4.36
CA HIS A 108 -12.25 7.15 -4.02
C HIS A 108 -11.40 7.56 -2.81
N LEU A 109 -10.57 8.58 -2.96
CA LEU A 109 -9.78 9.16 -1.87
C LEU A 109 -10.21 10.58 -1.52
N GLY A 110 -10.62 11.38 -2.51
CA GLY A 110 -11.06 12.78 -2.33
C GLY A 110 -9.92 13.77 -2.03
N GLN A 111 -9.02 13.43 -1.11
CA GLN A 111 -7.87 14.26 -0.73
C GLN A 111 -6.67 13.43 -0.25
N ILE A 112 -5.47 13.85 -0.62
CA ILE A 112 -4.22 13.28 -0.07
C ILE A 112 -3.90 13.99 1.26
N PRO A 113 -3.39 13.26 2.28
CA PRO A 113 -2.87 13.85 3.50
C PRO A 113 -1.72 14.83 3.22
N PRO A 114 -1.52 15.85 4.08
CA PRO A 114 -0.36 16.72 3.98
C PRO A 114 0.97 15.96 3.95
N HIS A 115 1.97 16.50 3.23
CA HIS A 115 3.28 15.87 3.01
C HIS A 115 3.99 15.37 4.28
N TYR A 116 3.83 16.07 5.42
CA TYR A 116 4.45 15.68 6.70
C TYR A 116 3.82 14.43 7.34
N LEU A 117 2.67 13.95 6.84
CA LEU A 117 2.06 12.69 7.25
C LEU A 117 2.43 11.54 6.32
N ILE A 118 3.10 11.81 5.20
CA ILE A 118 3.51 10.79 4.25
C ILE A 118 4.92 10.32 4.63
N THR A 119 5.11 9.01 4.65
CA THR A 119 6.41 8.39 4.91
C THR A 119 7.45 8.80 3.86
N SER A 120 8.68 9.06 4.31
CA SER A 120 9.78 9.40 3.41
C SER A 120 10.29 8.18 2.63
N SER A 121 10.00 6.96 3.09
CA SER A 121 10.38 5.70 2.43
C SER A 121 9.56 5.38 1.17
N LEU A 122 8.45 6.09 0.96
CA LEU A 122 7.58 5.90 -0.19
C LEU A 122 8.30 6.38 -1.44
N THR A 123 8.54 5.48 -2.37
CA THR A 123 9.21 5.76 -3.66
C THR A 123 8.22 5.78 -4.81
N GLU A 124 7.12 5.03 -4.70
CA GLU A 124 6.11 4.91 -5.73
C GLU A 124 4.71 4.95 -5.13
N ILE A 125 3.85 5.79 -5.73
CA ILE A 125 2.42 5.83 -5.44
C ILE A 125 1.63 5.90 -6.75
N VAL A 126 0.65 5.01 -6.86
CA VAL A 126 -0.30 4.95 -7.96
C VAL A 126 -1.70 5.04 -7.39
N LEU A 127 -2.45 6.05 -7.81
CA LEU A 127 -3.83 6.27 -7.41
C LEU A 127 -4.72 6.10 -8.64
N ILE A 128 -5.79 5.31 -8.55
CA ILE A 128 -6.73 5.06 -9.64
C ILE A 128 -8.13 5.33 -9.08
N GLY A 129 -9.00 5.99 -9.85
CA GLY A 129 -10.36 6.32 -9.40
C GLY A 129 -10.43 7.21 -8.15
N SER A 130 -9.36 7.95 -7.84
CA SER A 130 -9.19 8.65 -6.55
C SER A 130 -10.01 9.93 -6.39
N GLN A 131 -10.49 10.52 -7.49
CA GLN A 131 -11.36 11.71 -7.50
C GLN A 131 -10.82 12.86 -6.62
N LEU A 132 -9.51 13.11 -6.70
CA LEU A 132 -8.84 14.11 -5.89
C LEU A 132 -9.34 15.52 -6.24
N LYS A 133 -9.65 16.31 -5.21
CA LYS A 133 -10.08 17.71 -5.37
C LYS A 133 -8.94 18.64 -5.77
N GLU A 134 -7.72 18.31 -5.37
CA GLU A 134 -6.51 19.10 -5.59
C GLU A 134 -5.47 18.28 -6.35
N ASP A 135 -4.52 18.96 -7.00
CA ASP A 135 -3.42 18.30 -7.69
C ASP A 135 -2.47 17.65 -6.67
N PRO A 136 -2.34 16.32 -6.65
CA PRO A 136 -1.53 15.60 -5.67
C PRO A 136 -0.05 15.93 -5.77
N MET A 137 0.44 16.37 -6.94
CA MET A 137 1.85 16.70 -7.14
C MET A 137 2.30 17.85 -6.25
N THR A 138 1.41 18.77 -5.89
CA THR A 138 1.71 19.88 -4.96
C THR A 138 2.18 19.40 -3.57
N THR A 139 1.76 18.20 -3.19
CA THR A 139 2.11 17.55 -1.93
C THR A 139 3.21 16.53 -2.13
N LEU A 140 3.11 15.69 -3.16
CA LEU A 140 4.08 14.62 -3.43
C LEU A 140 5.45 15.15 -3.87
N ASP A 141 5.53 16.32 -4.53
CA ASP A 141 6.80 16.96 -4.93
C ASP A 141 7.68 17.37 -3.75
N LYS A 142 7.13 17.41 -2.53
CA LYS A 142 7.88 17.75 -1.32
C LYS A 142 8.61 16.55 -0.71
N LEU A 143 8.42 15.34 -1.26
CA LEU A 143 8.97 14.11 -0.71
C LEU A 143 10.37 13.83 -1.30
N PRO A 144 11.39 13.58 -0.44
CA PRO A 144 12.79 13.53 -0.87
C PRO A 144 13.10 12.33 -1.78
N GLU A 145 12.57 11.15 -1.50
CA GLU A 145 12.83 9.93 -2.31
C GLU A 145 12.11 9.98 -3.68
N ILE A 146 10.93 10.60 -3.74
CA ILE A 146 10.15 10.78 -4.96
C ILE A 146 10.76 11.86 -5.86
N ALA A 147 11.51 12.82 -5.29
CA ALA A 147 12.15 13.88 -6.08
C ALA A 147 13.34 13.40 -6.93
N GLY A 148 13.98 12.27 -6.57
CA GLY A 148 15.23 11.78 -7.17
C GLY A 148 15.07 10.89 -8.41
N THR A 149 13.94 10.22 -8.55
CA THR A 149 13.52 9.56 -9.79
C THR A 149 12.47 10.50 -10.40
N ARG A 150 12.37 10.75 -11.72
CA ARG A 150 11.33 11.69 -12.24
C ARG A 150 10.86 11.30 -13.64
N ILE A 151 9.70 10.64 -13.73
CA ILE A 151 8.83 10.69 -14.91
C ILE A 151 7.36 10.65 -14.44
N ALA A 152 6.81 11.81 -14.05
CA ALA A 152 5.38 11.93 -13.79
C ALA A 152 4.62 12.13 -15.11
N ARG A 153 3.86 11.14 -15.56
CA ARG A 153 2.90 11.32 -16.67
C ARG A 153 1.53 11.63 -16.11
N ARG A 154 1.11 12.90 -16.20
CA ARG A 154 -0.29 13.29 -16.02
C ARG A 154 -1.07 12.80 -17.25
N ARG A 155 -1.83 11.71 -17.13
CA ARG A 155 -2.84 11.35 -18.13
C ARG A 155 -4.21 11.77 -17.60
N ILE A 156 -4.73 12.88 -18.13
CA ILE A 156 -6.15 13.24 -17.96
C ILE A 156 -6.89 12.43 -19.04
N CYS A 157 -7.42 11.26 -18.68
CA CYS A 157 -8.44 10.63 -19.51
C CYS A 157 -9.79 11.31 -19.18
N GLY A 158 -10.57 11.60 -20.23
CA GLY A 158 -11.71 12.51 -20.20
C GLY A 158 -12.78 12.20 -19.15
N GLU A 159 -13.52 13.26 -18.80
CA GLU A 159 -14.75 13.32 -17.99
C GLU A 159 -14.85 12.25 -16.88
N GLU A 160 -14.29 12.65 -15.72
CA GLU A 160 -14.31 12.01 -14.38
C GLU A 160 -12.91 11.66 -13.88
N ASN A 161 -12.22 12.69 -13.36
CA ASN A 161 -11.11 12.71 -12.37
C ASN A 161 -10.36 11.39 -12.02
N GLU A 162 -9.89 10.67 -13.02
CA GLU A 162 -8.91 9.59 -12.87
C GLU A 162 -7.50 10.16 -13.05
N MET A 163 -6.69 10.11 -11.99
CA MET A 163 -5.28 10.54 -12.02
C MET A 163 -4.34 9.35 -11.97
N LEU A 164 -3.95 8.81 -13.13
CA LEU A 164 -2.88 7.81 -13.22
C LEU A 164 -1.51 8.45 -12.90
N CYS A 165 -1.09 8.39 -11.64
CA CYS A 165 0.30 8.59 -11.26
C CYS A 165 1.04 7.27 -11.51
N THR A 166 1.72 7.11 -12.64
CA THR A 166 2.61 5.94 -12.86
C THR A 166 4.05 6.37 -12.65
N TRP A 167 4.78 5.60 -11.86
CA TRP A 167 6.19 5.80 -11.54
C TRP A 167 6.99 4.66 -12.14
N PHE A 168 8.13 4.97 -12.74
CA PHE A 168 9.11 3.96 -13.12
C PHE A 168 10.45 4.39 -12.51
N PRO A 169 11.13 3.52 -11.74
CA PRO A 169 12.51 3.78 -11.38
C PRO A 169 13.34 3.87 -12.67
N GLY A 170 14.15 4.93 -12.78
CA GLY A 170 15.20 4.98 -13.79
C GLY A 170 16.17 3.84 -13.54
N THR A 171 16.38 3.03 -14.57
CA THR A 171 17.32 1.89 -14.65
C THR A 171 18.70 2.19 -14.11
#